data_AF-A0AAD0B1W4-F1
#
_entry.id   AF-A0AAD0B1W4-F1
#
_cell.length_a   1.000
_cell.length_b   1.000
_cell.length_c   1.000
_cell.angle_alpha   90.00
_cell.angle_beta   90.00
_cell.angle_gamma   90.00
#
_symmetry.space_group_name_H-M   'P 1'
#
loop_
_entity.id
_entity.type
_entity.pdbx_description
1 polymer ?
#
loop_
_entity_poly.entity_id
_entity_poly.type
_entity_poly.pdbx_seq_one_letter_code
_entity_poly.pdbx_strand_id
1 'polypeptide(L)'
;MSRDVQETLHSSAADGDLHLLEVARRKALWALAHLIPGDPRAEAVIQVLDDIEHQEQSSPIYRQALDADEVLNLVPSEPHPIGIAIVRDENIPQPWRERFECASRGSTRVAEGAYLSDWLKFLSEWHQEMTHLERHRAACDR
;
A
#
# COMPACT_ATOMS: atom_id res chain seq x y z
N MET A 1 -15.66 -31.53 -12.62
CA MET A 1 -14.47 -30.71 -12.31
C MET A 1 -15.01 -29.38 -11.79
N SER A 2 -15.01 -29.21 -10.47
CA SER A 2 -15.79 -28.19 -9.76
C SER A 2 -15.26 -26.76 -9.98
N ARG A 3 -16.16 -25.78 -10.03
CA ARG A 3 -15.83 -24.35 -10.05
C ARG A 3 -14.92 -23.93 -8.88
N ASP A 4 -15.04 -24.60 -7.74
CA ASP A 4 -14.27 -24.34 -6.51
C ASP A 4 -12.75 -24.47 -6.69
N VAL A 5 -12.28 -25.41 -7.51
CA VAL A 5 -10.83 -25.58 -7.74
C VAL A 5 -10.26 -24.48 -8.64
N GLN A 6 -11.11 -23.89 -9.50
CA GLN A 6 -10.70 -22.84 -10.43
C GLN A 6 -10.69 -21.46 -9.76
N GLU A 7 -11.60 -21.19 -8.81
CA GLU A 7 -11.57 -19.99 -7.97
C GLU A 7 -10.40 -20.01 -6.97
N THR A 8 -10.08 -21.17 -6.41
CA THR A 8 -8.97 -21.31 -5.44
C THR A 8 -7.59 -21.09 -6.09
N LEU A 9 -7.40 -21.54 -7.34
CA LEU A 9 -6.14 -21.34 -8.08
C LEU A 9 -5.97 -19.91 -8.60
N HIS A 10 -7.07 -19.23 -8.98
CA HIS A 10 -7.01 -17.84 -9.45
C HIS A 10 -6.74 -16.86 -8.30
N SER A 11 -7.29 -17.13 -7.11
CA SER A 11 -7.04 -16.35 -5.89
C SER A 11 -5.56 -16.36 -5.47
N SER A 12 -4.91 -17.53 -5.47
CA SER A 12 -3.51 -17.66 -5.04
C SER A 12 -2.48 -17.04 -6.00
N ALA A 13 -2.78 -16.97 -7.31
CA ALA A 13 -1.91 -16.33 -8.28
C ALA A 13 -2.08 -14.80 -8.26
N ALA A 14 -3.32 -14.31 -8.13
CA ALA A 14 -3.62 -12.89 -7.99
C ALA A 14 -3.03 -12.30 -6.69
N ASP A 15 -3.03 -13.06 -5.58
CA ASP A 15 -2.40 -12.65 -4.32
C ASP A 15 -0.86 -12.57 -4.43
N GLY A 16 -0.24 -13.49 -5.19
CA GLY A 16 1.20 -13.46 -5.48
C GLY A 16 1.60 -12.24 -6.32
N ASP A 17 0.78 -11.88 -7.30
CA ASP A 17 1.01 -10.69 -8.13
C ASP A 17 0.82 -9.39 -7.33
N LEU A 18 -0.19 -9.33 -6.46
CA LEU A 18 -0.44 -8.19 -5.56
C LEU A 18 0.73 -7.94 -4.60
N HIS A 19 1.20 -8.98 -3.91
CA HIS A 19 2.34 -8.87 -3.00
C HIS A 19 3.60 -8.36 -3.72
N LEU A 20 3.92 -8.91 -4.89
CA LEU A 20 5.10 -8.50 -5.66
C LEU A 20 5.02 -7.04 -6.12
N LEU A 21 3.83 -6.57 -6.54
CA LEU A 21 3.59 -5.19 -6.91
C LEU A 21 3.82 -4.24 -5.73
N GLU A 22 3.25 -4.55 -4.56
CA GLU A 22 3.39 -3.68 -3.39
C GLU A 22 4.82 -3.69 -2.81
N VAL A 23 5.52 -4.82 -2.88
CA VAL A 23 6.96 -4.87 -2.56
C VAL A 23 7.77 -3.99 -3.51
N ALA A 24 7.47 -4.01 -4.81
CA ALA A 24 8.14 -3.16 -5.79
C ALA A 24 7.85 -1.68 -5.54
N ARG A 25 6.57 -1.33 -5.33
CA ARG A 25 6.13 0.03 -4.98
C ARG A 25 6.86 0.54 -3.75
N ARG A 26 6.89 -0.25 -2.68
CA ARG A 26 7.53 0.17 -1.43
C ARG A 26 9.01 0.46 -1.60
N LYS A 27 9.73 -0.41 -2.34
CA LYS A 27 11.15 -0.21 -2.65
C LYS A 27 11.39 1.06 -3.46
N ALA A 28 10.57 1.30 -4.48
CA ALA A 28 10.68 2.50 -5.32
C ALA A 28 10.42 3.78 -4.52
N LEU A 29 9.35 3.83 -3.72
CA LEU A 29 9.06 4.96 -2.86
C LEU A 29 10.16 5.21 -1.81
N TRP A 30 10.75 4.14 -1.23
CA TRP A 30 11.89 4.29 -0.32
C TRP A 30 13.12 4.86 -1.03
N ALA A 31 13.41 4.41 -2.26
CA ALA A 31 14.49 4.97 -3.05
C ALA A 31 14.25 6.47 -3.37
N LEU A 32 13.01 6.83 -3.72
CA LEU A 32 12.61 8.20 -4.03
C LEU A 32 12.68 9.14 -2.81
N ALA A 33 12.42 8.62 -1.62
CA ALA A 33 12.48 9.39 -0.36
C ALA A 33 13.87 9.99 -0.08
N HIS A 34 14.94 9.37 -0.60
CA HIS A 34 16.32 9.88 -0.45
C HIS A 34 16.74 10.85 -1.56
N LEU A 35 15.86 11.16 -2.50
CA LEU A 35 16.12 12.03 -3.64
C LEU A 35 15.34 13.34 -3.53
N ILE A 36 15.95 14.43 -4.02
CA ILE A 36 15.28 15.73 -4.12
C ILE A 36 14.58 15.87 -5.48
N PRO A 37 13.43 16.56 -5.56
CA PRO A 37 12.79 16.86 -6.83
C PRO A 37 13.76 17.49 -7.84
N GLY A 38 13.77 16.96 -9.07
CA GLY A 38 14.68 17.38 -10.15
C GLY A 38 16.04 16.68 -10.15
N ASP A 39 16.31 15.74 -9.24
CA ASP A 39 17.47 14.85 -9.33
C ASP A 39 17.29 13.88 -10.51
N PRO A 40 18.21 13.83 -11.50
CA PRO A 40 18.08 12.93 -12.66
C PRO A 40 18.01 11.44 -12.28
N ARG A 41 18.52 11.06 -11.11
CA ARG A 41 18.43 9.67 -10.61
C ARG A 41 16.99 9.29 -10.25
N ALA A 42 16.10 10.25 -10.05
CA ALA A 42 14.70 10.01 -9.74
C ALA A 42 13.92 9.51 -10.96
N GLU A 43 14.33 9.85 -12.19
CA GLU A 43 13.59 9.50 -13.43
C GLU A 43 13.31 7.99 -13.52
N ALA A 44 14.32 7.15 -13.33
CA ALA A 44 14.15 5.70 -13.37
C ALA A 44 13.25 5.16 -12.25
N VAL A 45 13.24 5.83 -11.09
CA VAL A 45 12.41 5.44 -9.94
C VAL A 45 10.95 5.85 -10.17
N ILE A 46 10.72 7.04 -10.73
CA ILE A 46 9.39 7.54 -11.12
C ILE A 46 8.80 6.63 -12.20
N GLN A 47 9.57 6.25 -13.22
CA GLN A 47 9.11 5.34 -14.26
C GLN A 47 8.62 4.01 -13.69
N VAL A 48 9.33 3.43 -12.70
CA VAL A 48 8.87 2.21 -12.02
C VAL A 48 7.53 2.43 -11.32
N LEU A 49 7.33 3.59 -10.68
CA LEU A 49 6.07 3.91 -10.00
C LEU A 49 4.92 4.13 -11.00
N ASP A 50 5.18 4.79 -12.12
CA ASP A 50 4.23 5.00 -13.21
C ASP A 50 3.83 3.67 -13.87
N ASP A 51 4.80 2.77 -14.07
CA ASP A 51 4.56 1.43 -14.61
C ASP A 51 3.67 0.60 -13.67
N ILE A 52 3.88 0.71 -12.35
CA ILE A 52 3.02 0.07 -11.36
C ILE A 52 1.60 0.65 -11.42
N GLU A 53 1.45 1.98 -11.41
CA GLU A 53 0.13 2.63 -11.53
C GLU A 53 -0.60 2.25 -12.84
N HIS A 54 0.13 2.05 -13.93
CA HIS A 54 -0.45 1.56 -15.18
C HIS A 54 -0.92 0.10 -15.07
N GLN A 55 -0.15 -0.76 -14.40
CA GLN A 55 -0.54 -2.14 -14.14
C GLN A 55 -1.77 -2.23 -13.21
N GLU A 56 -1.87 -1.35 -12.20
CA GLU A 56 -3.02 -1.24 -11.30
C GLU A 56 -4.34 -1.02 -12.07
N GLN A 57 -4.34 -0.20 -13.12
CA GLN A 57 -5.54 0.08 -13.93
C GLN A 57 -6.15 -1.18 -14.58
N SER A 58 -5.33 -2.21 -14.81
CA SER A 58 -5.77 -3.48 -15.38
C SER A 58 -6.37 -4.43 -14.33
N SER A 59 -6.05 -4.24 -13.05
CA SER A 59 -6.44 -5.15 -11.97
C SER A 59 -7.73 -4.69 -11.26
N PRO A 60 -8.73 -5.58 -11.08
CA PRO A 60 -9.98 -5.25 -10.38
C PRO A 60 -9.79 -4.78 -8.94
N ILE A 61 -8.80 -5.32 -8.23
CA ILE A 61 -8.50 -4.98 -6.82
C ILE A 61 -8.17 -3.49 -6.69
N TYR A 62 -7.35 -2.99 -7.61
CA TYR A 62 -6.92 -1.59 -7.61
C TYR A 62 -7.97 -0.63 -8.18
N ARG A 63 -8.75 -1.07 -9.19
CA ARG A 63 -9.84 -0.23 -9.74
C ARG A 63 -10.91 0.10 -8.71
N GLN A 64 -11.11 -0.79 -7.73
CA GLN A 64 -12.07 -0.60 -6.64
C GLN A 64 -11.40 -0.14 -5.34
N ALA A 65 -10.10 0.15 -5.38
CA ALA A 65 -9.36 0.62 -4.22
C ALA A 65 -9.86 2.00 -3.81
N LEU A 66 -10.11 2.13 -2.52
CA LEU A 66 -10.39 3.41 -1.86
C LEU A 66 -9.13 4.29 -1.89
N ASP A 67 -9.30 5.60 -1.79
CA ASP A 67 -8.18 6.47 -1.44
C ASP A 67 -7.79 6.34 0.05
N ALA A 68 -6.69 7.01 0.43
CA ALA A 68 -6.13 6.92 1.78
C ALA A 68 -7.06 7.52 2.86
N ASP A 69 -7.82 8.56 2.52
CA ASP A 69 -8.76 9.19 3.44
C ASP A 69 -10.05 8.36 3.54
N GLU A 70 -10.51 7.78 2.44
CA GLU A 70 -11.65 6.87 2.43
C GLU A 70 -11.37 5.61 3.26
N VAL A 71 -10.19 4.98 3.10
CA VAL A 71 -9.84 3.79 3.87
C VAL A 71 -9.65 4.12 5.36
N LEU A 72 -9.14 5.30 5.69
CA LEU A 72 -9.05 5.77 7.08
C LEU A 72 -10.42 5.81 7.75
N ASN A 73 -11.43 6.32 7.04
CA ASN A 73 -12.79 6.46 7.56
C ASN A 73 -13.56 5.14 7.57
N LEU A 74 -13.23 4.20 6.68
CA LEU A 74 -13.89 2.90 6.59
C LEU A 74 -13.41 1.93 7.66
N VAL A 75 -12.09 1.86 7.90
CA VAL A 75 -11.48 0.80 8.69
C VAL A 75 -11.74 1.04 10.19
N PRO A 76 -12.52 0.18 10.86
CA PRO A 76 -12.84 0.37 12.26
C PRO A 76 -11.63 0.07 13.16
N SER A 77 -11.58 0.75 14.29
CA SER A 77 -10.68 0.41 15.39
C SER A 77 -11.47 -0.04 16.61
N GLU A 78 -10.86 -0.88 17.44
CA GLU A 78 -11.47 -1.41 18.66
C GLU A 78 -10.48 -1.41 19.84
N PRO A 79 -10.96 -1.21 21.08
CA PRO A 79 -10.12 -1.33 22.26
C PRO A 79 -9.69 -2.79 22.46
N HIS A 80 -8.42 -3.00 22.78
CA HIS A 80 -7.84 -4.32 23.07
C HIS A 80 -7.54 -4.49 24.57
N PRO A 81 -7.65 -5.70 25.15
CA PRO A 81 -7.39 -5.96 26.58
C PRO A 81 -6.03 -5.50 27.12
N ILE A 82 -5.03 -5.31 26.26
CA ILE A 82 -3.71 -4.80 26.67
C ILE A 82 -3.66 -3.27 26.84
N GLY A 83 -4.80 -2.58 26.71
CA GLY A 83 -4.93 -1.14 26.97
C GLY A 83 -4.62 -0.23 25.78
N ILE A 84 -4.58 -0.79 24.57
CA ILE A 84 -4.38 -0.04 23.30
C ILE A 84 -5.56 -0.30 22.35
N ALA A 85 -5.75 0.58 21.36
CA ALA A 85 -6.67 0.31 20.26
C ALA A 85 -5.95 -0.42 19.11
N ILE A 86 -6.64 -1.34 18.46
CA ILE A 86 -6.13 -2.08 17.30
C ILE A 86 -7.05 -1.91 16.10
N VAL A 87 -6.48 -2.19 14.93
CA VAL A 87 -7.18 -2.40 13.66
C VAL A 87 -7.01 -3.86 13.26
N ARG A 88 -8.10 -4.58 13.03
CA ARG A 88 -8.06 -5.98 12.58
C ARG A 88 -7.69 -6.06 11.11
N ASP A 89 -6.81 -6.99 10.76
CA ASP A 89 -6.33 -7.12 9.37
C ASP A 89 -7.43 -7.47 8.39
N GLU A 90 -8.35 -8.35 8.79
CA GLU A 90 -9.51 -8.74 8.01
C GLU A 90 -10.40 -7.55 7.62
N ASN A 91 -10.38 -6.47 8.40
CA ASN A 91 -11.14 -5.26 8.15
C ASN A 91 -10.43 -4.26 7.24
N ILE A 92 -9.12 -4.42 7.01
CA ILE A 92 -8.38 -3.58 6.05
C ILE A 92 -8.63 -4.14 4.65
N PRO A 93 -9.24 -3.37 3.73
CA PRO A 93 -9.49 -3.84 2.38
C PRO A 93 -8.17 -3.92 1.59
N GLN A 94 -8.11 -4.82 0.59
CA GLN A 94 -7.04 -4.75 -0.40
C GLN A 94 -7.25 -3.54 -1.33
N PRO A 95 -6.16 -2.92 -1.85
CA PRO A 95 -4.75 -3.26 -1.67
C PRO A 95 -4.12 -2.67 -0.39
N TRP A 96 -4.89 -1.96 0.44
CA TRP A 96 -4.36 -1.23 1.60
C TRP A 96 -3.76 -2.13 2.68
N ARG A 97 -4.29 -3.34 2.85
CA ARG A 97 -3.68 -4.33 3.75
C ARG A 97 -2.28 -4.68 3.30
N GLU A 98 -2.11 -5.04 2.02
CA GLU A 98 -0.80 -5.38 1.46
C GLU A 98 0.17 -4.19 1.49
N ARG A 99 -0.31 -2.98 1.13
CA ARG A 99 0.48 -1.73 1.24
C ARG A 99 1.01 -1.52 2.65
N PHE A 100 0.15 -1.72 3.64
CA PHE A 100 0.50 -1.57 5.04
C PHE A 100 1.49 -2.64 5.50
N GLU A 101 1.30 -3.90 5.11
CA GLU A 101 2.23 -4.99 5.40
C GLU A 101 3.61 -4.74 4.80
N CYS A 102 3.67 -4.31 3.54
CA CYS A 102 4.91 -4.00 2.84
C CYS A 102 5.64 -2.79 3.44
N ALA A 103 4.91 -1.78 3.89
CA ALA A 103 5.48 -0.57 4.50
C ALA A 103 5.94 -0.77 5.95
N SER A 104 5.28 -1.66 6.68
CA SER A 104 5.38 -1.74 8.13
C SER A 104 6.43 -2.73 8.62
N ARG A 105 7.66 -2.66 8.10
CA ARG A 105 8.80 -3.34 8.72
C ARG A 105 9.01 -2.80 10.13
N GLY A 106 8.42 -3.46 11.12
CA GLY A 106 8.49 -3.09 12.54
C GLY A 106 7.20 -2.51 13.14
N SER A 107 6.03 -2.61 12.50
CA SER A 107 4.77 -2.31 13.20
C SER A 107 4.59 -3.29 14.37
N THR A 108 4.14 -2.74 15.49
CA THR A 108 3.78 -3.51 16.66
C THR A 108 2.37 -4.05 16.47
N ARG A 109 2.21 -5.35 16.70
CA ARG A 109 0.98 -6.08 16.40
C ARG A 109 0.66 -7.05 17.52
N VAL A 110 -0.62 -7.26 17.74
CA VAL A 110 -1.14 -8.45 18.44
C VAL A 110 -1.53 -9.48 17.40
N ALA A 111 -1.95 -10.68 17.83
CA ALA A 111 -2.36 -11.73 16.89
C ALA A 111 -3.60 -11.33 16.07
N GLU A 112 -4.45 -10.49 16.65
CA GLU A 112 -5.73 -10.04 16.10
C GLU A 112 -5.60 -8.87 15.11
N GLY A 113 -4.47 -8.16 15.10
CA GLY A 113 -4.28 -6.99 14.25
C GLY A 113 -3.17 -6.04 14.67
N ALA A 114 -3.06 -4.94 13.93
CA ALA A 114 -2.06 -3.91 14.15
C ALA A 114 -2.50 -2.86 15.15
N TYR A 115 -1.55 -2.18 15.76
CA TYR A 115 -1.85 -1.06 16.63
C TYR A 115 -2.44 0.09 15.80
N LEU A 116 -3.51 0.72 16.30
CA LEU A 116 -4.15 1.85 15.61
C LEU A 116 -3.14 2.97 15.32
N SER A 117 -2.20 3.24 16.23
CA SER A 117 -1.17 4.25 16.04
C SER A 117 -0.29 3.98 14.82
N ASP A 118 0.02 2.71 14.55
CA ASP A 118 0.86 2.32 13.42
C ASP A 118 0.09 2.44 12.11
N TRP A 119 -1.18 2.05 12.11
CA TRP A 119 -2.09 2.25 10.98
C TRP A 119 -2.24 3.73 10.60
N LEU A 120 -2.52 4.60 11.58
CA LEU A 120 -2.63 6.05 11.37
C LEU A 120 -1.32 6.67 10.88
N LYS A 121 -0.19 6.23 11.47
CA LYS A 121 1.13 6.67 11.05
C LYS A 121 1.40 6.29 9.60
N PHE A 122 1.12 5.05 9.22
CA PHE A 122 1.29 4.57 7.86
C PHE A 122 0.51 5.43 6.84
N LEU A 123 -0.76 5.72 7.10
CA LEU A 123 -1.57 6.55 6.19
C LEU A 123 -1.05 7.99 6.10
N SER A 124 -0.58 8.55 7.21
CA SER A 124 0.05 9.87 7.22
C SER A 124 1.36 9.90 6.43
N GLU A 125 2.19 8.86 6.55
CA GLU A 125 3.43 8.71 5.78
C GLU A 125 3.13 8.51 4.29
N TRP A 126 2.13 7.70 3.96
CA TRP A 126 1.67 7.49 2.59
C TRP A 126 1.33 8.82 1.90
N HIS A 127 0.54 9.69 2.55
CA HIS A 127 0.22 11.01 1.99
C HIS A 127 1.46 11.87 1.72
N GLN A 128 2.45 11.85 2.62
CA GLN A 128 3.70 12.58 2.44
C GLN A 128 4.51 12.02 1.27
N GLU A 129 4.54 10.69 1.13
CA GLU A 129 5.22 9.99 0.04
C GLU A 129 4.57 10.31 -1.32
N MET A 130 3.25 10.28 -1.41
CA MET A 130 2.52 10.65 -2.65
C MET A 130 2.75 12.12 -2.99
N THR A 131 2.70 13.02 -2.00
CA THR A 131 3.01 14.45 -2.21
C THR A 131 4.45 14.64 -2.72
N HIS A 132 5.40 13.84 -2.22
CA HIS A 132 6.80 13.90 -2.66
C HIS A 132 6.96 13.37 -4.09
N LEU A 133 6.28 12.28 -4.44
CA LEU A 133 6.23 11.75 -5.80
C LEU A 133 5.68 12.79 -6.79
N GLU A 134 4.58 13.46 -6.47
CA GLU A 134 4.01 14.51 -7.34
C GLU A 134 4.97 15.68 -7.56
N ARG A 135 5.74 16.08 -6.53
CA ARG A 135 6.78 17.11 -6.69
C ARG A 135 7.91 16.67 -7.61
N HIS A 136 8.27 15.39 -7.57
CA HIS A 136 9.26 14.80 -8.47
C HIS A 136 8.76 14.79 -9.92
N ARG A 137 7.53 14.31 -10.16
CA ARG A 137 6.88 14.33 -11.48
C ARG A 137 6.84 15.75 -12.07
N ALA A 138 6.37 16.72 -11.28
CA ALA A 138 6.32 18.13 -11.70
C ALA A 138 7.70 18.75 -12.00
N ALA A 139 8.78 18.22 -11.42
CA ALA A 139 10.14 18.67 -11.70
C ALA A 139 10.73 18.05 -12.97
N CYS A 140 10.27 16.85 -13.36
CA CYS A 140 10.67 16.16 -14.60
C CYS A 140 9.94 16.69 -15.84
N ASP A 141 8.71 17.20 -15.70
CA ASP A 141 7.91 17.76 -16.80
C ASP A 141 8.37 19.15 -17.28
N ARG A 142 9.48 19.67 -16.77
CA ARG A 142 9.96 21.04 -16.97
C ARG A 142 11.20 21.12 -17.85
#